data_AF-A0A554N9X0-F1
#
_entry.id   AF-A0A554N9X0-F1
#
_cell.length_a   1.000
_cell.length_b   1.000
_cell.length_c   1.000
_cell.angle_alpha   90.00
_cell.angle_beta   90.00
_cell.angle_gamma   90.00
#
_symmetry.space_group_name_H-M   'P 1'
#
loop_
_entity.id
_entity.type
_entity.pdbx_description
1 polymer ?
#
loop_
_entity_poly.entity_id
_entity_poly.type
_entity_poly.pdbx_seq_one_letter_code
_entity_poly.pdbx_strand_id
1 'polypeptide(L)'
;MTRTNYLSGIAVSSSGGSTVVTDDGEGFRGPDVAAYGRTEVAAEARTDTDEDGTFGGVNGYTKLTGTPMAAPSTCGLAGLVMQAMEEDGPAGLDLPSPEGLYANDMDDRDRLAWTLRAKAALLGTTTAFNALPWHGDQVPAYTPGQRDPYEGFGRLSHGAAVDAVSRDLATGGDTVELLGLDVPDDEQAAG
;
A
#
# COMPACT_ATOMS: atom_id res chain seq x y z
N MET A 1 -21.64 -17.14 22.51
CA MET A 1 -21.76 -17.23 21.04
C MET A 1 -20.56 -16.51 20.46
N THR A 2 -19.50 -17.26 20.16
CA THR A 2 -18.21 -16.70 19.68
C THR A 2 -18.37 -16.40 18.19
N ARG A 3 -18.31 -15.12 17.79
CA ARG A 3 -18.38 -14.72 16.38
C ARG A 3 -17.14 -15.25 15.65
N THR A 4 -17.31 -16.26 14.80
CA THR A 4 -16.28 -16.91 13.98
C THR A 4 -16.12 -16.30 12.58
N ASN A 5 -16.43 -15.02 12.36
CA ASN A 5 -16.73 -14.53 10.99
C ASN A 5 -15.77 -13.45 10.46
N TYR A 6 -14.50 -13.43 10.87
CA TYR A 6 -13.56 -12.35 10.53
C TYR A 6 -12.33 -12.82 9.73
N LEU A 7 -12.47 -13.88 8.94
CA LEU A 7 -11.34 -14.54 8.31
C LEU A 7 -10.70 -13.74 7.15
N SER A 8 -11.34 -12.67 6.65
CA SER A 8 -10.86 -12.01 5.42
C SER A 8 -11.41 -10.60 5.10
N GLY A 9 -12.12 -9.94 6.02
CA GLY A 9 -12.75 -8.63 5.80
C GLY A 9 -12.05 -7.46 6.49
N ILE A 10 -12.46 -6.23 6.17
CA ILE A 10 -11.97 -5.01 6.85
C ILE A 10 -12.28 -5.07 8.35
N ALA A 11 -11.30 -4.67 9.17
CA ALA A 11 -11.46 -4.62 10.62
C ALA A 11 -12.53 -3.60 11.00
N VAL A 12 -13.42 -3.96 11.93
CA VAL A 12 -14.49 -3.06 12.43
C VAL A 12 -13.95 -1.78 13.07
N SER A 13 -12.70 -1.79 13.55
CA SER A 13 -12.00 -0.64 14.10
C SER A 13 -11.29 0.22 13.05
N SER A 14 -11.33 -0.16 11.76
CA SER A 14 -10.80 0.65 10.67
C SER A 14 -11.71 1.84 10.41
N SER A 15 -11.13 3.04 10.33
CA SER A 15 -11.84 4.26 10.00
C SER A 15 -12.17 4.28 8.50
N GLY A 16 -13.44 4.09 8.15
CA GLY A 16 -13.94 4.21 6.78
C GLY A 16 -14.60 5.56 6.52
N GLY A 17 -14.44 6.09 5.31
CA GLY A 17 -15.19 7.21 4.77
C GLY A 17 -14.93 8.56 5.44
N SER A 18 -13.88 8.67 6.25
CA SER A 18 -13.56 9.93 6.92
C SER A 18 -13.24 10.98 5.86
N THR A 19 -14.05 12.03 5.81
CA THR A 19 -13.79 13.19 4.97
C THR A 19 -13.16 14.26 5.85
N VAL A 20 -11.92 14.66 5.54
CA VAL A 20 -11.34 15.88 6.07
C VAL A 20 -11.66 16.99 5.08
N VAL A 21 -12.33 18.04 5.54
CA VAL A 21 -12.57 19.23 4.72
C VAL A 21 -11.34 20.13 4.87
N THR A 22 -10.68 20.45 3.77
CA THR A 22 -9.56 21.40 3.76
C THR A 22 -10.07 22.82 4.00
N ASP A 23 -9.17 23.75 4.32
CA ASP A 23 -9.50 25.16 4.53
C ASP A 23 -10.15 25.80 3.28
N ASP A 24 -9.90 25.23 2.10
CA ASP A 24 -10.48 25.63 0.81
C ASP A 24 -11.86 24.99 0.53
N GLY A 25 -12.39 24.20 1.47
CA GLY A 25 -13.69 23.54 1.35
C GLY A 25 -13.67 22.23 0.55
N GLU A 26 -12.50 21.74 0.14
CA GLU A 26 -12.37 20.47 -0.58
C GLU A 26 -12.38 19.29 0.39
N GLY A 27 -13.19 18.27 0.10
CA GLY A 27 -13.28 17.06 0.94
C GLY A 27 -12.26 16.01 0.54
N PHE A 28 -11.21 15.81 1.35
CA PHE A 28 -10.30 14.68 1.22
C PHE A 28 -10.87 13.44 1.92
N ARG A 29 -11.07 12.34 1.18
CA ARG A 29 -11.61 11.10 1.73
C ARG A 29 -10.50 10.07 1.96
N GLY A 30 -10.40 9.56 3.19
CA GLY A 30 -9.56 8.42 3.58
C GLY A 30 -10.38 7.12 3.76
N PRO A 31 -9.76 5.92 3.73
CA PRO A 31 -8.34 5.64 3.45
C PRO A 31 -8.01 5.51 1.94
N ASP A 32 -6.75 5.67 1.52
CA ASP A 32 -6.36 5.49 0.11
C ASP A 32 -6.26 4.01 -0.29
N VAL A 33 -5.84 3.16 0.63
CA VAL A 33 -5.60 1.73 0.43
C VAL A 33 -5.75 0.99 1.76
N ALA A 34 -6.09 -0.30 1.70
CA ALA A 34 -6.12 -1.20 2.83
C ALA A 34 -4.92 -2.17 2.81
N ALA A 35 -4.42 -2.51 4.00
CA ALA A 35 -3.36 -3.49 4.17
C ALA A 35 -3.66 -4.40 5.37
N TYR A 36 -2.93 -5.51 5.48
CA TYR A 36 -3.03 -6.39 6.63
C TYR A 36 -2.46 -5.68 7.87
N GLY A 37 -3.13 -5.83 9.01
CA GLY A 37 -2.76 -5.14 10.25
C GLY A 37 -3.37 -5.79 11.48
N ARG A 38 -3.71 -7.08 11.41
CA ARG A 38 -4.35 -7.82 12.49
C ARG A 38 -3.40 -8.88 13.00
N THR A 39 -3.36 -9.09 14.31
CA THR A 39 -2.51 -10.12 14.95
C THR A 39 -1.05 -10.06 14.52
N GLU A 40 -0.56 -8.86 14.22
CA GLU A 40 0.79 -8.60 13.74
C GLU A 40 1.78 -8.82 14.87
N VAL A 41 2.81 -9.61 14.60
CA VAL A 41 3.85 -9.93 15.57
C VAL A 41 4.91 -8.84 15.50
N ALA A 42 4.90 -7.93 16.47
CA ALA A 42 5.83 -6.82 16.57
C ALA A 42 6.87 -7.07 17.66
N ALA A 43 8.09 -6.59 17.45
CA ALA A 43 9.13 -6.58 18.46
C ALA A 43 8.70 -5.69 19.65
N GLU A 44 8.81 -6.20 20.87
CA GLU A 44 8.64 -5.38 22.07
C GLU A 44 9.90 -4.54 22.29
N ALA A 45 9.77 -3.22 22.11
CA ALA A 45 10.79 -2.28 22.53
C ALA A 45 10.66 -2.06 24.05
N ARG A 46 11.75 -2.32 24.79
CA ARG A 46 11.86 -1.96 26.20
C ARG A 46 11.78 -0.43 26.35
N THR A 47 10.86 0.06 27.18
CA THR A 47 10.72 1.49 27.52
C THR A 47 11.60 1.89 28.70
N ASP A 48 12.23 0.94 29.38
CA ASP A 48 13.35 1.20 30.27
C ASP A 48 14.58 1.53 29.42
N THR A 49 14.60 2.80 29.04
CA THR A 49 15.83 3.48 28.68
C THR A 49 16.67 3.54 29.96
N ASP A 50 17.81 2.88 29.97
CA ASP A 50 18.92 3.37 30.79
C ASP A 50 19.13 4.85 30.39
N GLU A 51 19.46 5.72 31.36
CA GLU A 51 19.41 7.20 31.27
C GLU A 51 20.17 7.83 30.08
N ASP A 52 20.86 7.05 29.25
CA ASP A 52 21.70 7.46 28.14
C ASP A 52 21.03 7.37 26.75
N GLY A 53 19.71 7.19 26.66
CA GLY A 53 18.97 7.28 25.39
C GLY A 53 19.25 6.14 24.39
N THR A 54 19.85 5.05 24.86
CA THR A 54 20.09 3.85 24.06
C THR A 54 18.82 3.00 24.02
N PHE A 55 18.37 2.61 22.83
CA PHE A 55 17.27 1.64 22.70
C PHE A 55 17.74 0.28 23.25
N GLY A 56 17.01 -0.28 24.22
CA GLY A 56 17.29 -1.61 24.75
C GLY A 56 17.15 -2.71 23.70
N GLY A 57 17.75 -3.88 23.95
CA GLY A 57 17.65 -5.04 23.06
C GLY A 57 16.21 -5.57 22.94
N VAL A 58 15.86 -6.11 21.76
CA VAL A 58 14.58 -6.79 21.52
C VAL A 58 14.61 -8.14 22.24
N ASN A 59 13.84 -8.28 23.32
CA ASN A 59 13.80 -9.49 24.13
C ASN A 59 12.40 -10.15 24.16
N GLY A 60 11.48 -9.69 23.33
CA GLY A 60 10.10 -10.18 23.28
C GLY A 60 9.38 -9.81 21.99
N TYR A 61 8.29 -10.51 21.74
CA TYR A 61 7.37 -10.22 20.65
C TYR A 61 5.94 -10.17 21.18
N THR A 62 5.20 -9.18 20.71
CA THR A 62 3.80 -8.98 21.07
C THR A 62 2.91 -8.97 19.84
N LYS A 63 1.64 -9.29 20.04
CA LYS A 63 0.65 -9.27 18.96
C LYS A 63 -0.14 -7.97 19.04
N LEU A 64 -0.04 -7.15 18.01
CA LEU A 64 -0.77 -5.89 17.89
C LEU A 64 -1.81 -5.99 16.78
N THR A 65 -2.81 -5.12 16.83
CA THR A 65 -3.88 -5.05 15.82
C THR A 65 -4.32 -3.61 15.65
N GLY A 66 -4.42 -3.16 14.41
CA GLY A 66 -4.93 -1.85 14.06
C GLY A 66 -4.26 -1.25 12.83
N THR A 67 -4.76 -0.11 12.39
CA THR A 67 -4.17 0.67 11.29
C THR A 67 -2.70 1.09 11.54
N PRO A 68 -2.21 1.29 12.80
CA PRO A 68 -0.78 1.50 13.02
C PRO A 68 0.10 0.31 12.62
N MET A 69 -0.46 -0.90 12.54
CA MET A 69 0.25 -2.08 12.07
C MET A 69 0.14 -2.28 10.56
N ALA A 70 -0.91 -1.74 9.94
CA ALA A 70 -1.08 -1.75 8.48
C ALA A 70 -0.17 -0.72 7.78
N ALA A 71 0.03 0.46 8.39
CA ALA A 71 0.80 1.55 7.78
C ALA A 71 2.28 1.19 7.46
N PRO A 72 3.03 0.47 8.31
CA PRO A 72 4.38 0.03 7.99
C PRO A 72 4.46 -0.90 6.76
N SER A 73 3.47 -1.76 6.54
CA SER A 73 3.41 -2.60 5.34
C SER A 73 3.22 -1.74 4.07
N THR A 74 2.34 -0.75 4.11
CA THR A 74 2.20 0.23 3.03
C THR A 74 3.49 1.01 2.78
N CYS A 75 4.19 1.41 3.84
CA CYS A 75 5.47 2.12 3.75
C CYS A 75 6.56 1.24 3.11
N GLY A 76 6.67 -0.02 3.53
CA GLY A 76 7.61 -0.98 2.97
C GLY A 76 7.38 -1.21 1.48
N LEU A 77 6.11 -1.39 1.07
CA LEU A 77 5.78 -1.54 -0.35
C LEU A 77 6.07 -0.28 -1.16
N ALA A 78 5.78 0.91 -0.63
CA ALA A 78 6.16 2.16 -1.29
C ALA A 78 7.68 2.23 -1.54
N GLY A 79 8.50 1.77 -0.57
CA GLY A 79 9.95 1.64 -0.74
C GLY A 79 10.34 0.69 -1.87
N LEU A 80 9.74 -0.50 -1.93
CA LEU A 80 10.00 -1.48 -3.00
C LEU A 80 9.59 -0.96 -4.38
N VAL A 81 8.45 -0.27 -4.47
CA VAL A 81 7.99 0.35 -5.73
C VAL A 81 8.95 1.45 -6.17
N MET A 82 9.39 2.32 -5.25
CA MET A 82 10.37 3.36 -5.59
C MET A 82 11.71 2.77 -6.03
N GLN A 83 12.17 1.69 -5.38
CA GLN A 83 13.38 0.98 -5.80
C GLN A 83 13.22 0.37 -7.19
N ALA A 84 12.08 -0.28 -7.47
CA ALA A 84 11.82 -0.86 -8.79
C ALA A 84 11.74 0.22 -9.88
N MET A 85 11.16 1.39 -9.58
CA MET A 85 11.18 2.53 -10.50
C MET A 85 12.59 3.10 -10.71
N GLU A 86 13.47 3.05 -9.70
CA GLU A 86 14.87 3.47 -9.84
C GLU A 86 15.70 2.51 -10.68
N GLU A 87 15.61 1.20 -10.40
CA GLU A 87 16.50 0.19 -10.98
C GLU A 87 15.99 -0.33 -12.34
N ASP A 88 14.67 -0.54 -12.46
CA ASP A 88 14.04 -1.26 -13.57
C ASP A 88 12.92 -0.45 -14.25
N GLY A 89 12.72 0.82 -13.86
CA GLY A 89 11.66 1.66 -14.38
C GLY A 89 11.81 1.96 -15.87
N PRO A 90 10.75 1.82 -16.70
CA PRO A 90 10.80 2.23 -18.09
C PRO A 90 10.91 3.76 -18.19
N ALA A 91 11.45 4.24 -19.31
CA ALA A 91 11.68 5.67 -19.53
C ALA A 91 10.39 6.51 -19.31
N GLY A 92 10.45 7.47 -18.39
CA GLY A 92 9.33 8.34 -18.01
C GLY A 92 8.61 7.91 -16.72
N LEU A 93 8.79 6.66 -16.27
CA LEU A 93 8.43 6.18 -14.93
C LEU A 93 9.65 6.00 -14.03
N ASP A 94 10.86 6.11 -14.58
CA ASP A 94 12.11 6.04 -13.85
C ASP A 94 12.20 7.12 -12.76
N LEU A 95 12.71 6.71 -11.60
CA LEU A 95 13.04 7.62 -10.51
C LEU A 95 14.56 7.79 -10.43
N PRO A 96 15.07 9.00 -10.14
CA PRO A 96 16.47 9.13 -9.79
C PRO A 96 16.74 8.45 -8.45
N SER A 97 18.00 8.11 -8.21
CA SER A 97 18.44 7.58 -6.92
C SER A 97 18.10 8.52 -5.77
N PRO A 98 18.04 8.03 -4.52
CA PRO A 98 17.81 8.87 -3.35
C PRO A 98 18.76 10.07 -3.28
N GLU A 99 20.03 9.89 -3.65
CA GLU A 99 20.99 11.00 -3.72
C GLU A 99 20.66 12.00 -4.82
N GLY A 100 20.18 11.51 -5.97
CA GLY A 100 19.70 12.34 -7.09
C GLY A 100 18.47 13.18 -6.73
N LEU A 101 17.56 12.66 -5.90
CA LEU A 101 16.38 13.41 -5.39
C LEU A 101 16.77 14.65 -4.57
N TYR A 102 17.96 14.65 -3.97
CA TYR A 102 18.50 15.74 -3.14
C TYR A 102 19.68 16.46 -3.78
N ALA A 103 19.93 16.25 -5.08
CA ALA A 103 20.91 17.02 -5.82
C ALA A 103 20.53 18.51 -5.87
N ASN A 104 21.54 19.38 -5.99
CA ASN A 104 21.39 20.84 -5.89
C ASN A 104 20.49 21.48 -6.96
N ASP A 105 20.23 20.76 -8.05
CA ASP A 105 19.39 21.15 -9.17
C ASP A 105 17.93 20.71 -9.05
N MET A 106 17.58 19.90 -8.04
CA MET A 106 16.21 19.44 -7.82
C MET A 106 15.45 20.36 -6.87
N ASP A 107 14.27 20.78 -7.28
CA ASP A 107 13.39 21.60 -6.45
C ASP A 107 12.31 20.75 -5.74
N ASP A 108 11.52 21.39 -4.88
CA ASP A 108 10.45 20.71 -4.13
C ASP A 108 9.30 20.25 -5.03
N ARG A 109 9.14 20.86 -6.21
CA ARG A 109 8.12 20.47 -7.18
C ARG A 109 8.51 19.16 -7.86
N ASP A 110 9.79 18.96 -8.17
CA ASP A 110 10.30 17.71 -8.70
C ASP A 110 10.11 16.57 -7.68
N ARG A 111 10.49 16.81 -6.43
CA ARG A 111 10.26 15.89 -5.29
C ARG A 111 8.80 15.51 -5.12
N LEU A 112 7.92 16.50 -5.19
CA LEU A 112 6.47 16.28 -5.11
C LEU A 112 5.98 15.46 -6.31
N ALA A 113 6.43 15.79 -7.53
CA ALA A 113 6.03 15.07 -8.74
C ALA A 113 6.41 13.58 -8.66
N TRP A 114 7.61 13.26 -8.19
CA TRP A 114 8.04 11.87 -8.00
C TRP A 114 7.26 11.16 -6.91
N THR A 115 7.01 11.82 -5.78
CA THR A 115 6.18 11.27 -4.70
C THR A 115 4.76 10.95 -5.22
N LEU A 116 4.18 11.84 -6.01
CA LEU A 116 2.86 11.63 -6.60
C LEU A 116 2.85 10.51 -7.64
N ARG A 117 3.92 10.36 -8.44
CA ARG A 117 4.06 9.25 -9.39
C ARG A 117 4.16 7.90 -8.67
N ALA A 118 5.02 7.79 -7.66
CA ALA A 118 5.15 6.57 -6.86
C ALA A 118 3.81 6.21 -6.17
N LYS A 119 3.11 7.22 -5.62
CA LYS A 119 1.77 7.02 -5.06
C LYS A 119 0.77 6.55 -6.11
N ALA A 120 0.74 7.16 -7.30
CA ALA A 120 -0.17 6.77 -8.37
C ALA A 120 0.08 5.33 -8.84
N ALA A 121 1.34 4.93 -8.99
CA ALA A 121 1.72 3.56 -9.36
C ALA A 121 1.29 2.53 -8.30
N LEU A 122 1.52 2.85 -7.02
CA LEU A 122 1.06 2.02 -5.91
C LEU A 122 -0.47 1.86 -5.89
N LEU A 123 -1.22 2.93 -6.09
CA LEU A 123 -2.69 2.89 -6.04
C LEU A 123 -3.31 2.26 -7.30
N GLY A 124 -2.65 2.33 -8.44
CA GLY A 124 -3.12 1.70 -9.68
C GLY A 124 -3.07 0.17 -9.68
N THR A 125 -2.37 -0.42 -8.70
CA THR A 125 -2.05 -1.87 -8.64
C THR A 125 -2.70 -2.58 -7.45
N THR A 126 -3.60 -1.89 -6.76
CA THR A 126 -4.33 -2.44 -5.63
C THR A 126 -5.45 -3.40 -6.07
N THR A 127 -5.68 -4.45 -5.29
CA THR A 127 -6.68 -5.49 -5.60
C THR A 127 -7.91 -5.38 -4.70
N ALA A 128 -9.11 -5.61 -5.22
CA ALA A 128 -10.33 -5.44 -4.43
C ALA A 128 -10.56 -6.57 -3.41
N PHE A 129 -11.22 -6.30 -2.26
CA PHE A 129 -11.65 -7.39 -1.36
C PHE A 129 -12.79 -8.25 -1.93
N ASN A 130 -13.41 -7.91 -3.06
CA ASN A 130 -14.54 -8.65 -3.63
C ASN A 130 -14.25 -10.14 -3.92
N ALA A 131 -12.98 -10.55 -3.93
CA ALA A 131 -12.58 -11.96 -4.01
C ALA A 131 -12.87 -12.77 -2.73
N LEU A 132 -13.31 -12.14 -1.63
CA LEU A 132 -13.46 -12.82 -0.34
C LEU A 132 -14.90 -12.84 0.19
N PRO A 133 -15.44 -14.03 0.54
CA PRO A 133 -16.87 -14.21 0.83
C PRO A 133 -17.33 -13.61 2.17
N TRP A 134 -16.40 -13.07 2.98
CA TRP A 134 -16.66 -12.62 4.34
C TRP A 134 -16.17 -11.20 4.57
N HIS A 135 -17.09 -10.26 4.37
CA HIS A 135 -16.98 -8.91 4.89
C HIS A 135 -17.62 -8.89 6.28
N GLY A 136 -17.02 -8.16 7.23
CA GLY A 136 -17.58 -7.99 8.57
C GLY A 136 -18.81 -7.07 8.54
N ASP A 137 -18.87 -6.09 9.44
CA ASP A 137 -19.96 -5.09 9.42
C ASP A 137 -19.78 -4.03 8.31
N GLN A 138 -18.62 -4.00 7.65
CA GLN A 138 -18.30 -3.11 6.52
C GLN A 138 -18.27 -3.95 5.25
N VAL A 139 -19.12 -3.60 4.27
CA VAL A 139 -19.26 -4.32 2.98
C VAL A 139 -18.75 -3.42 1.85
N PRO A 140 -17.50 -3.61 1.43
CA PRO A 140 -16.90 -2.90 0.31
C PRO A 140 -17.60 -3.23 -1.00
N ALA A 141 -17.63 -2.26 -1.92
CA ALA A 141 -18.07 -2.49 -3.28
C ALA A 141 -16.90 -2.22 -4.24
N TYR A 142 -16.41 -3.26 -4.92
CA TYR A 142 -15.50 -3.04 -6.04
C TYR A 142 -16.24 -2.49 -7.25
N THR A 143 -15.83 -1.29 -7.64
CA THR A 143 -16.02 -0.79 -9.00
C THR A 143 -14.64 -0.43 -9.54
N PRO A 144 -14.16 -1.05 -10.65
CA PRO A 144 -12.84 -0.79 -11.20
C PRO A 144 -12.54 0.71 -11.36
N GLY A 145 -11.39 1.15 -10.87
CA GLY A 145 -10.96 2.55 -10.92
C GLY A 145 -11.75 3.51 -10.01
N GLN A 146 -12.72 3.02 -9.24
CA GLN A 146 -13.41 3.82 -8.23
C GLN A 146 -12.88 3.52 -6.83
N ARG A 147 -13.10 4.49 -5.95
CA ARG A 147 -12.67 4.45 -4.57
C ARG A 147 -13.81 3.99 -3.66
N ASP A 148 -13.59 2.93 -2.91
CA ASP A 148 -14.48 2.46 -1.86
C ASP A 148 -14.28 3.26 -0.55
N PRO A 149 -15.36 3.54 0.23
CA PRO A 149 -15.24 4.27 1.49
C PRO A 149 -14.39 3.56 2.56
N TYR A 150 -14.30 2.24 2.55
CA TYR A 150 -13.61 1.44 3.57
C TYR A 150 -12.25 0.93 3.10
N GLU A 151 -12.08 0.70 1.79
CA GLU A 151 -10.85 0.11 1.22
C GLU A 151 -10.02 1.08 0.40
N GLY A 152 -10.55 2.26 0.09
CA GLY A 152 -9.91 3.15 -0.87
C GLY A 152 -9.90 2.52 -2.26
N PHE A 153 -8.74 2.43 -2.88
CA PHE A 153 -8.56 1.80 -4.19
C PHE A 153 -8.46 0.26 -4.13
N GLY A 154 -8.30 -0.32 -2.93
CA GLY A 154 -8.24 -1.76 -2.72
C GLY A 154 -7.20 -2.17 -1.68
N ARG A 155 -6.68 -3.39 -1.80
CA ARG A 155 -5.60 -3.99 -1.02
C ARG A 155 -4.26 -3.76 -1.68
N LEU A 156 -3.21 -3.66 -0.87
CA LEU A 156 -1.86 -3.80 -1.38
C LEU A 156 -1.66 -5.18 -2.02
N SER A 157 -1.14 -5.17 -3.25
CA SER A 157 -0.59 -6.35 -3.92
C SER A 157 0.87 -6.04 -4.24
N HIS A 158 1.80 -6.72 -3.57
CA HIS A 158 3.22 -6.39 -3.66
C HIS A 158 3.78 -6.75 -5.05
N GLY A 159 3.48 -7.96 -5.53
CA GLY A 159 3.91 -8.44 -6.83
C GLY A 159 3.37 -7.58 -7.97
N ALA A 160 2.07 -7.32 -7.99
CA ALA A 160 1.45 -6.49 -9.03
C ALA A 160 1.95 -5.05 -9.03
N ALA A 161 2.26 -4.49 -7.86
CA ALA A 161 2.78 -3.13 -7.75
C ALA A 161 4.18 -2.97 -8.32
N VAL A 162 5.09 -3.90 -7.98
CA VAL A 162 6.47 -3.91 -8.50
C VAL A 162 6.47 -4.21 -10.00
N ASP A 163 5.72 -5.23 -10.41
CA ASP A 163 5.62 -5.64 -11.81
C ASP A 163 5.09 -4.54 -12.73
N ALA A 164 4.10 -3.77 -12.28
CA ALA A 164 3.54 -2.68 -13.07
C ALA A 164 4.54 -1.54 -13.31
N VAL A 165 5.51 -1.34 -12.43
CA VAL A 165 6.52 -0.28 -12.57
C VAL A 165 7.83 -0.74 -13.18
N SER A 166 8.09 -2.05 -13.21
CA SER A 166 9.30 -2.62 -13.82
C SER A 166 9.07 -3.13 -15.25
N ARG A 167 7.82 -3.19 -15.73
CA ARG A 167 7.49 -3.64 -17.08
C ARG A 167 7.68 -2.56 -18.13
N ASP A 168 8.47 -2.86 -19.15
CA ASP A 168 8.51 -2.10 -20.39
C ASP A 168 7.42 -2.62 -21.35
N LEU A 169 6.22 -2.04 -21.26
CA LEU A 169 5.12 -2.37 -22.17
C LEU A 169 5.26 -1.55 -23.46
N ALA A 170 5.48 -2.23 -24.58
CA ALA A 170 5.53 -1.57 -25.88
C ALA A 170 4.20 -0.90 -26.21
N THR A 171 4.21 0.42 -26.41
CA THR A 171 3.02 1.20 -26.81
C THR A 171 2.46 0.67 -28.13
N GLY A 172 1.28 0.03 -28.08
CA GLY A 172 0.62 -0.56 -29.25
C GLY A 172 1.00 -2.02 -29.56
N GLY A 173 1.65 -2.72 -28.63
CA GLY A 173 1.80 -4.18 -28.68
C GLY A 173 0.44 -4.89 -28.63
N ASP A 174 0.38 -6.10 -29.18
CA ASP A 174 -0.82 -6.94 -29.14
C ASP A 174 -1.18 -7.24 -27.68
N THR A 175 -2.46 -7.09 -27.30
CA THR A 175 -3.02 -7.44 -25.97
C THR A 175 -2.93 -8.95 -25.63
N VAL A 176 -2.18 -9.71 -26.42
CA VAL A 176 -2.01 -11.16 -26.35
C VAL A 176 -0.58 -11.55 -26.00
N GLU A 177 0.33 -10.58 -25.85
CA GLU A 177 1.56 -10.81 -25.09
C GLU A 177 1.11 -11.20 -23.68
N LEU A 178 1.42 -12.43 -23.25
CA LEU A 178 0.83 -13.12 -22.11
C LEU A 178 0.56 -12.15 -20.94
N LEU A 179 -0.66 -11.63 -20.83
CA LEU A 179 -1.14 -10.83 -19.70
C LEU A 179 -1.43 -11.80 -18.55
N GLY A 180 -0.38 -12.47 -18.11
CA GLY A 180 -0.36 -13.43 -17.02
C GLY A 180 0.99 -13.29 -16.39
N LEU A 181 1.04 -12.55 -15.29
CA LEU A 181 2.07 -12.79 -14.30
C LEU A 181 2.09 -14.31 -14.06
N ASP A 182 3.25 -14.95 -14.14
CA ASP A 182 3.49 -16.25 -13.50
C ASP A 182 3.50 -16.04 -11.96
N VAL A 183 2.52 -15.29 -11.47
CA VAL A 183 2.25 -15.15 -10.05
C VAL A 183 1.53 -16.40 -9.61
N PRO A 184 1.85 -16.89 -8.39
CA PRO A 184 1.09 -17.93 -7.74
C PRO A 184 -0.42 -17.71 -7.89
N ASP A 185 -1.17 -18.81 -8.08
CA ASP A 185 -2.62 -18.78 -8.34
C ASP A 185 -3.43 -17.96 -7.31
N ASP A 186 -2.88 -17.71 -6.13
CA ASP A 186 -3.47 -16.91 -5.05
C ASP A 186 -3.34 -15.38 -5.25
N GLU A 187 -2.54 -14.91 -6.19
CA GLU A 187 -2.39 -13.48 -6.51
C GLU A 187 -3.07 -13.07 -7.83
N GLN A 188 -3.62 -14.02 -8.59
CA GLN A 188 -4.42 -13.71 -9.77
C GLN A 188 -5.79 -13.15 -9.35
N ALA A 189 -6.17 -11.99 -9.91
CA ALA A 189 -7.52 -11.47 -9.74
C ALA A 189 -8.51 -12.51 -10.29
N ALA A 190 -9.38 -13.02 -9.42
CA ALA A 190 -10.38 -14.03 -9.77
C ALA A 190 -11.16 -13.62 -11.04
N GLY A 191 -11.22 -14.53 -12.01
CA GLY A 191 -11.99 -14.36 -13.25
C GLY A 191 -13.50 -14.33 -13.05
#